data_AF-A0A8K0TWL9-F1
#
_entry.id   AF-A0A8K0TWL9-F1
#
_cell.length_a   1.000
_cell.length_b   1.000
_cell.length_c   1.000
_cell.angle_alpha   90.00
_cell.angle_beta   90.00
_cell.angle_gamma   90.00
#
_symmetry.space_group_name_H-M   'P 1'
#
loop_
_entity.id
_entity.type
_entity.pdbx_description
1 polymer ?
#
loop_
_entity_poly.entity_id
_entity_poly.type
_entity_poly.pdbx_seq_one_letter_code
_entity_poly.pdbx_strand_id
1 'polypeptide(L)'
;MATPWPEEHPWPTPFREHAAKLSRYLQIALTAIDNANGQAIEPRSVRVALIGTLTLLAKLQNIPDLENIRDAIANLHTETKTANEKSIRATNSLREEVNNANRSIHQNATDIKDNTAAARAATAIAKEALEAKKMTLKLVRDAKALGPMNPGSMVQTYASVAARGGLAA
;
A
#
# COMPACT_ATOMS: atom_id res chain seq x y z
N MET A 1 -34.41 -22.34 -73.67
CA MET A 1 -33.86 -23.23 -72.61
C MET A 1 -33.43 -22.32 -71.48
N ALA A 2 -33.95 -22.52 -70.28
CA ALA A 2 -33.66 -21.64 -69.14
C ALA A 2 -32.16 -21.72 -68.78
N THR A 3 -31.54 -20.57 -68.54
CA THR A 3 -30.17 -20.47 -68.08
C THR A 3 -30.06 -21.18 -66.71
N PRO A 4 -29.20 -22.20 -66.55
CA PRO A 4 -29.13 -22.96 -65.31
C PRO A 4 -28.56 -22.10 -64.17
N TRP A 5 -29.22 -22.12 -63.03
CA TRP A 5 -28.77 -21.43 -61.81
C TRP A 5 -27.65 -22.20 -61.11
N PRO A 6 -26.78 -21.50 -60.35
CA PRO A 6 -25.71 -22.12 -59.58
C PRO A 6 -26.25 -23.06 -58.49
N GLU A 7 -25.55 -24.18 -58.29
CA GLU A 7 -25.94 -25.23 -57.35
C GLU A 7 -26.10 -24.77 -55.90
N GLU A 8 -27.13 -25.30 -55.24
CA GLU A 8 -27.42 -25.07 -53.82
C GLU A 8 -26.34 -25.71 -52.94
N HIS A 9 -25.59 -24.89 -52.22
CA HIS A 9 -24.63 -25.33 -51.22
C HIS A 9 -25.06 -24.85 -49.82
N PRO A 10 -24.78 -25.61 -48.75
CA PRO A 10 -25.09 -25.20 -47.40
C PRO A 10 -24.42 -23.85 -47.05
N TRP A 11 -25.21 -22.98 -46.43
CA TRP A 11 -24.77 -21.64 -46.03
C TRP A 11 -23.66 -21.75 -44.97
N PRO A 12 -22.54 -21.02 -45.13
CA PRO A 12 -21.45 -21.03 -44.16
C PRO A 12 -21.92 -20.42 -42.84
N THR A 13 -21.18 -20.56 -41.74
CA THR A 13 -21.44 -19.90 -40.45
C THR A 13 -20.71 -18.54 -40.27
N PRO A 14 -19.43 -18.38 -40.67
CA PRO A 14 -18.69 -17.14 -40.43
C PRO A 14 -19.11 -15.99 -41.37
N PHE A 15 -19.07 -14.75 -40.85
CA PHE A 15 -19.57 -13.54 -41.52
C PHE A 15 -18.84 -13.22 -42.83
N ARG A 16 -17.50 -13.33 -42.84
CA ARG A 16 -16.67 -13.04 -44.02
C ARG A 16 -16.98 -13.99 -45.18
N GLU A 17 -17.25 -15.25 -44.88
CA GLU A 17 -17.61 -16.26 -45.89
C GLU A 17 -19.05 -16.12 -46.36
N HIS A 18 -19.96 -15.62 -45.51
CA HIS A 18 -21.31 -15.24 -45.93
C HIS A 18 -21.28 -14.12 -46.97
N ALA A 19 -20.56 -13.02 -46.69
CA ALA A 19 -20.49 -11.89 -47.61
C ALA A 19 -19.86 -12.29 -48.96
N ALA A 20 -18.82 -13.12 -48.93
CA ALA A 20 -18.17 -13.62 -50.13
C ALA A 20 -19.08 -14.57 -50.96
N LYS A 21 -19.73 -15.54 -50.32
CA LYS A 21 -20.66 -16.44 -51.03
C LYS A 21 -21.88 -15.69 -51.55
N LEU A 22 -22.45 -14.78 -50.76
CA LEU A 22 -23.58 -13.96 -51.18
C LEU A 22 -23.22 -13.08 -52.39
N SER A 23 -22.08 -12.39 -52.34
CA SER A 23 -21.60 -11.57 -53.46
C SER A 23 -21.47 -12.41 -54.74
N ARG A 24 -20.92 -13.63 -54.62
CA ARG A 24 -20.83 -14.56 -55.74
C ARG A 24 -22.21 -15.01 -56.26
N TYR A 25 -23.14 -15.35 -55.36
CA TYR A 25 -24.50 -15.73 -55.74
C TYR A 25 -25.26 -14.57 -56.40
N LEU A 26 -25.13 -13.35 -55.89
CA LEU A 26 -25.75 -12.15 -56.48
C LEU A 26 -25.13 -11.78 -57.82
N GLN A 27 -23.82 -11.93 -57.99
CA GLN A 27 -23.17 -11.72 -59.29
C GLN A 27 -23.66 -12.72 -60.33
N ILE A 28 -23.72 -14.01 -59.97
CA ILE A 28 -24.23 -15.04 -60.86
C ILE A 28 -25.72 -14.78 -61.17
N ALA A 29 -26.50 -14.39 -60.17
CA ALA A 29 -27.90 -14.00 -60.33
C ALA A 29 -28.08 -12.82 -61.30
N LEU A 30 -27.32 -11.75 -61.13
CA LEU A 30 -27.35 -10.58 -62.00
C LEU A 30 -26.98 -10.96 -63.43
N THR A 31 -25.90 -11.73 -63.62
CA THR A 31 -25.53 -12.21 -64.96
C THR A 31 -26.57 -13.13 -65.58
N ALA A 32 -27.28 -13.94 -64.78
CA ALA A 32 -28.34 -14.80 -65.28
C ALA A 32 -29.57 -14.00 -65.72
N ILE A 33 -29.90 -12.93 -64.98
CA ILE A 33 -30.98 -11.99 -65.32
C ILE A 33 -30.65 -11.18 -66.57
N ASP A 34 -29.44 -10.61 -66.66
CA ASP A 34 -28.98 -9.84 -67.81
C ASP A 34 -28.96 -10.69 -69.09
N ASN A 35 -28.64 -11.98 -68.96
CA ASN A 35 -28.62 -12.92 -70.08
C ASN A 35 -29.99 -13.59 -70.35
N ALA A 36 -31.00 -13.40 -69.50
CA ALA A 36 -32.28 -14.09 -69.63
C ALA A 36 -33.14 -13.57 -70.81
N ASN A 37 -32.88 -12.37 -71.35
CA ASN A 37 -33.59 -11.81 -72.51
C ASN A 37 -35.13 -12.02 -72.48
N GLY A 38 -35.76 -11.88 -71.31
CA GLY A 38 -37.20 -12.06 -71.12
C GLY A 38 -37.71 -13.50 -70.85
N GLN A 39 -36.82 -14.49 -70.68
CA GLN A 39 -37.21 -15.84 -70.23
C GLN A 39 -37.47 -15.91 -68.72
N ALA A 40 -38.39 -16.80 -68.34
CA ALA A 40 -38.77 -17.04 -66.95
C ALA A 40 -37.58 -17.58 -66.13
N ILE A 41 -37.29 -16.91 -65.03
CA ILE A 41 -36.22 -17.23 -64.08
C ILE A 41 -36.73 -18.22 -63.04
N GLU A 42 -35.88 -19.16 -62.60
CA GLU A 42 -36.24 -20.14 -61.57
C GLU A 42 -36.54 -19.47 -60.21
N PRO A 43 -37.78 -19.59 -59.67
CA PRO A 43 -38.19 -18.85 -58.48
C PRO A 43 -37.50 -19.28 -57.17
N ARG A 44 -37.03 -20.53 -57.08
CA ARG A 44 -36.42 -21.08 -55.86
C ARG A 44 -35.04 -20.47 -55.59
N SER A 45 -34.20 -20.35 -56.60
CA SER A 45 -32.85 -19.82 -56.46
C SER A 45 -32.83 -18.32 -56.14
N VAL A 46 -33.79 -17.56 -56.67
CA VAL A 46 -33.99 -16.14 -56.32
C VAL A 46 -34.39 -15.99 -54.84
N ARG A 47 -35.27 -16.86 -54.34
CA ARG A 47 -35.67 -16.86 -52.93
C ARG A 47 -34.49 -17.14 -52.00
N VAL A 48 -33.60 -18.07 -52.37
CA VAL A 48 -32.39 -18.40 -51.62
C VAL A 48 -31.43 -17.22 -51.56
N ALA A 49 -31.19 -16.54 -52.68
CA ALA A 49 -30.38 -15.33 -52.72
C ALA A 49 -30.97 -14.23 -51.83
N LEU A 50 -32.29 -14.02 -51.86
CA LEU A 50 -32.98 -13.02 -51.04
C LEU A 50 -32.92 -13.34 -49.53
N ILE A 51 -33.05 -14.61 -49.15
CA ILE A 51 -32.89 -15.04 -47.76
C ILE A 51 -31.43 -14.82 -47.31
N GLY A 52 -30.47 -15.10 -48.18
CA GLY A 52 -29.06 -14.82 -47.94
C GLY A 52 -28.78 -13.33 -47.70
N THR A 53 -29.35 -12.44 -48.52
CA THR A 53 -29.15 -10.99 -48.38
C THR A 53 -29.75 -10.46 -47.09
N LEU A 54 -30.98 -10.89 -46.76
CA LEU A 54 -31.65 -10.52 -45.52
C LEU A 54 -30.88 -11.02 -44.29
N THR A 55 -30.34 -12.24 -44.34
CA THR A 55 -29.54 -12.82 -43.25
C THR A 55 -28.23 -12.05 -43.06
N LEU A 56 -27.57 -11.63 -44.14
CA LEU A 56 -26.35 -10.80 -44.04
C LEU A 56 -26.66 -9.42 -43.47
N LEU A 57 -27.76 -8.80 -43.91
CA LEU A 57 -28.19 -7.48 -43.43
C LEU A 57 -28.51 -7.51 -41.93
N ALA A 58 -29.21 -8.56 -41.47
CA ALA A 58 -29.46 -8.79 -40.05
C ALA A 58 -28.16 -9.01 -39.26
N LYS A 59 -27.17 -9.71 -39.83
CA LYS A 59 -25.85 -9.88 -39.17
C LYS A 59 -25.07 -8.58 -39.11
N LEU A 60 -25.13 -7.74 -40.14
CA LEU A 60 -24.51 -6.40 -40.17
C LEU A 60 -25.13 -5.46 -39.13
N GLN A 61 -26.46 -5.49 -38.97
CA GLN A 61 -27.16 -4.73 -37.93
C GLN A 61 -26.83 -5.21 -36.51
N ASN A 62 -26.47 -6.49 -36.37
CA ASN A 62 -26.02 -7.08 -35.11
C ASN A 62 -24.52 -6.92 -34.85
N ILE A 63 -23.75 -6.27 -35.73
CA ILE A 63 -22.37 -5.88 -35.41
C ILE A 63 -22.47 -4.74 -34.39
N PRO A 64 -21.98 -4.93 -33.15
CA PRO A 64 -22.01 -3.86 -32.17
C PRO A 64 -21.19 -2.69 -32.68
N ASP A 65 -21.71 -1.49 -32.49
CA ASP A 65 -21.09 -0.25 -32.94
C ASP A 65 -19.64 -0.16 -32.44
N LEU A 66 -18.71 -0.29 -33.38
CA LEU A 66 -17.28 -0.33 -33.11
C LEU A 66 -16.77 1.02 -32.57
N GLU A 67 -17.47 2.13 -32.86
CA GLU A 67 -17.13 3.43 -32.30
C GLU A 67 -17.39 3.46 -30.79
N ASN A 68 -18.56 2.99 -30.36
CA ASN A 68 -18.87 2.89 -28.92
C ASN A 68 -17.91 1.96 -28.18
N ILE A 69 -17.50 0.84 -28.80
CA ILE A 69 -16.51 -0.07 -28.22
C ILE A 69 -15.14 0.63 -28.12
N ARG A 70 -14.73 1.34 -29.17
CA ARG A 70 -13.47 2.08 -29.17
C ARG A 70 -13.45 3.18 -28.11
N ASP A 71 -14.54 3.92 -27.98
CA ASP A 71 -14.68 4.99 -26.99
C ASP A 71 -14.73 4.42 -25.57
N ALA A 72 -15.42 3.30 -25.35
CA ALA A 72 -15.41 2.58 -24.08
C ALA A 72 -14.00 2.11 -23.72
N ILE A 73 -13.23 1.57 -24.67
CA ILE A 73 -11.84 1.16 -24.47
C ILE A 73 -10.95 2.38 -24.17
N ALA A 74 -11.13 3.48 -24.88
CA ALA A 74 -10.38 4.72 -24.65
C ALA A 74 -10.66 5.27 -23.24
N ASN A 75 -11.93 5.32 -22.84
CA ASN A 75 -12.34 5.76 -21.51
C ASN A 75 -11.78 4.83 -20.43
N LEU A 76 -11.93 3.51 -20.56
CA LEU A 76 -11.34 2.52 -19.65
C LEU A 76 -9.83 2.69 -19.52
N HIS A 77 -9.12 2.95 -20.62
CA HIS A 77 -7.69 3.19 -20.60
C HIS A 77 -7.34 4.45 -19.81
N THR A 78 -8.07 5.56 -20.01
CA THR A 78 -7.85 6.80 -19.24
C THR A 78 -8.18 6.65 -17.76
N GLU A 79 -9.25 5.94 -17.41
CA GLU A 79 -9.63 5.65 -16.02
C GLU A 79 -8.57 4.78 -15.35
N THR A 80 -8.13 3.71 -16.03
CA THR A 80 -7.09 2.81 -15.51
C THR A 80 -5.77 3.55 -15.29
N LYS A 81 -5.38 4.41 -16.24
CA LYS A 81 -4.18 5.25 -16.09
C LYS A 81 -4.30 6.18 -14.88
N THR A 82 -5.43 6.85 -14.73
CA THR A 82 -5.68 7.79 -13.62
C THR A 82 -5.71 7.06 -12.27
N ALA A 83 -6.34 5.89 -12.21
CA ALA A 83 -6.37 5.04 -11.02
C ALA A 83 -4.97 4.57 -10.64
N ASN A 84 -4.17 4.16 -11.62
CA ASN A 84 -2.78 3.77 -11.41
C ASN A 84 -1.93 4.95 -10.88
N GLU A 85 -2.05 6.14 -11.46
CA GLU A 85 -1.35 7.34 -10.96
C GLU A 85 -1.76 7.72 -9.53
N LYS A 86 -3.06 7.61 -9.20
CA LYS A 86 -3.53 7.80 -7.82
C LYS A 86 -2.95 6.76 -6.86
N SER A 87 -2.91 5.49 -7.26
CA SER A 87 -2.33 4.40 -6.47
C SER A 87 -0.83 4.59 -6.22
N ILE A 88 -0.08 4.99 -7.25
CA ILE A 88 1.35 5.31 -7.12
C ILE A 88 1.56 6.46 -6.14
N ARG A 89 0.78 7.54 -6.26
CA ARG A 89 0.85 8.68 -5.32
C ARG A 89 0.55 8.26 -3.89
N ALA A 90 -0.51 7.49 -3.67
CA ALA A 90 -0.87 6.98 -2.35
C ALA A 90 0.24 6.09 -1.76
N THR A 91 0.81 5.21 -2.58
CA THR A 91 1.92 4.33 -2.17
C THR A 91 3.16 5.13 -1.77
N ASN A 92 3.49 6.19 -2.52
CA ASN A 92 4.61 7.07 -2.19
C ASN A 92 4.35 7.85 -0.89
N SER A 93 3.15 8.37 -0.68
CA SER A 93 2.75 9.03 0.59
C SER A 93 2.91 8.08 1.78
N LEU A 94 2.38 6.85 1.66
CA LEU A 94 2.51 5.83 2.71
C LEU A 94 3.97 5.51 3.00
N ARG A 95 4.81 5.43 1.96
CA ARG A 95 6.25 5.21 2.13
C ARG A 95 6.92 6.36 2.89
N GLU A 96 6.56 7.61 2.62
CA GLU A 96 7.07 8.78 3.33
C GLU A 96 6.60 8.78 4.79
N GLU A 97 5.33 8.49 5.05
CA GLU A 97 4.77 8.37 6.40
C GLU A 97 5.47 7.27 7.21
N VAL A 98 5.69 6.09 6.61
CA VAL A 98 6.44 4.99 7.24
C VAL A 98 7.87 5.40 7.56
N ASN A 99 8.56 6.08 6.63
CA ASN A 99 9.93 6.57 6.87
C ASN A 99 9.97 7.60 8.00
N ASN A 100 8.99 8.50 8.07
CA ASN A 100 8.88 9.49 9.13
C ASN A 100 8.57 8.85 10.49
N ALA A 101 7.65 7.89 10.53
CA ALA A 101 7.35 7.10 11.73
C ALA A 101 8.58 6.34 12.19
N ASN A 102 9.34 5.71 11.28
CA ASN A 102 10.56 5.00 11.62
C ASN A 102 11.62 5.93 12.22
N ARG A 103 11.79 7.14 11.67
CA ARG A 103 12.68 8.16 12.23
C ARG A 103 12.25 8.56 13.64
N SER A 104 10.95 8.79 13.86
CA SER A 104 10.41 9.14 15.18
C SER A 104 10.59 8.01 16.19
N ILE A 105 10.40 6.75 15.79
CA ILE A 105 10.65 5.59 16.65
C ILE A 105 12.11 5.54 17.09
N HIS A 106 13.05 5.74 16.17
CA HIS A 106 14.48 5.76 16.50
C HIS A 106 14.83 6.88 17.49
N GLN A 107 14.26 8.07 17.29
CA GLN A 107 14.47 9.20 18.20
C GLN A 107 13.84 8.95 19.58
N ASN A 108 12.62 8.43 19.64
CA ASN A 108 12.00 8.06 20.91
C ASN A 108 12.81 6.97 21.63
N ALA A 109 13.38 6.02 20.91
CA ALA A 109 14.22 4.98 21.49
C ALA A 109 15.51 5.55 22.11
N THR A 110 16.13 6.55 21.48
CA THR A 110 17.28 7.25 22.07
C THR A 110 16.87 8.04 23.31
N ASP A 111 15.77 8.77 23.25
CA ASP A 111 15.27 9.58 24.38
C ASP A 111 14.91 8.70 25.58
N ILE A 112 14.28 7.54 25.35
CA ILE A 112 13.97 6.56 26.40
C ILE A 112 15.26 6.04 27.03
N LYS A 113 16.27 5.72 26.23
CA LYS A 113 17.56 5.22 26.73
C LYS A 113 18.23 6.26 27.63
N ASP A 114 18.27 7.51 27.19
CA ASP A 114 18.89 8.61 27.92
C ASP A 114 18.13 8.95 29.20
N ASN A 115 16.79 9.02 29.13
CA ASN A 115 15.94 9.19 30.32
C ASN A 115 16.11 8.05 31.32
N THR A 116 16.24 6.82 30.84
CA THR A 116 16.46 5.66 31.73
C THR A 116 17.83 5.75 32.41
N ALA A 117 18.87 6.20 31.70
CA ALA A 117 20.18 6.42 32.29
C ALA A 117 20.15 7.53 33.35
N ALA A 118 19.50 8.66 33.06
CA ALA A 118 19.29 9.76 34.00
C ALA A 118 18.51 9.32 35.25
N ALA A 119 17.43 8.55 35.07
CA ALA A 119 16.65 7.99 36.18
C ALA A 119 17.50 7.07 37.06
N ARG A 120 18.32 6.19 36.46
CA ARG A 120 19.25 5.34 37.24
C ARG A 120 20.25 6.18 38.04
N ALA A 121 20.85 7.20 37.43
CA ALA A 121 21.77 8.10 38.12
C ALA A 121 21.09 8.81 39.31
N ALA A 122 19.88 9.36 39.10
CA ALA A 122 19.10 9.99 40.16
C ALA A 122 18.79 9.02 41.31
N THR A 123 18.43 7.76 41.01
CA THR A 123 18.19 6.76 42.06
C THR A 123 19.45 6.38 42.83
N ALA A 124 20.63 6.37 42.19
CA ALA A 124 21.90 6.13 42.86
C ALA A 124 22.23 7.27 43.83
N ILE A 125 22.12 8.52 43.38
CA ILE A 125 22.33 9.72 44.21
C ILE A 125 21.36 9.73 45.41
N ALA A 126 20.09 9.39 45.20
CA ALA A 126 19.11 9.32 46.27
C ALA A 126 19.46 8.25 47.32
N LYS A 127 20.00 7.10 46.91
CA LYS A 127 20.48 6.06 47.82
C LYS A 127 21.70 6.53 48.62
N GLU A 128 22.66 7.17 47.96
CA GLU A 128 23.85 7.72 48.64
C GLU A 128 23.45 8.79 49.67
N ALA A 129 22.56 9.71 49.30
CA ALA A 129 22.03 10.73 50.21
C ALA A 129 21.30 10.13 51.42
N LEU A 130 20.55 9.03 51.21
CA LEU A 130 19.89 8.31 52.29
C LEU A 130 20.88 7.67 53.26
N GLU A 131 21.92 7.02 52.76
CA GLU A 131 22.96 6.41 53.60
C GLU A 131 23.78 7.48 54.33
N ALA A 132 24.12 8.59 53.67
CA ALA A 132 24.75 9.74 54.32
C ALA A 132 23.88 10.26 55.48
N LYS A 133 22.57 10.45 55.25
CA LYS A 133 21.62 10.86 56.30
C LYS A 133 21.58 9.87 57.46
N LYS A 134 21.55 8.56 57.19
CA LYS A 134 21.59 7.52 58.23
C LYS A 134 22.88 7.58 59.04
N MET A 135 24.03 7.77 58.39
CA MET A 135 25.33 7.92 59.06
C MET A 135 25.35 9.17 59.95
N THR A 136 24.90 10.32 59.44
CA THR A 136 24.79 11.55 60.24
C THR A 136 23.89 11.36 61.46
N LEU A 137 22.74 10.69 61.31
CA LEU A 137 21.85 10.40 62.44
C LEU A 137 22.50 9.49 63.49
N LYS A 138 23.29 8.49 63.07
CA LYS A 138 24.07 7.65 63.99
C LYS A 138 25.11 8.49 64.74
N LEU A 139 25.91 9.29 64.04
CA LEU A 139 26.91 10.18 64.65
C LEU A 139 26.28 11.15 65.66
N VAL A 140 25.15 11.77 65.32
CA VAL A 140 24.42 12.65 66.25
C VAL A 140 23.93 11.90 67.48
N ARG A 141 23.43 10.66 67.31
CA ARG A 141 22.99 9.83 68.44
C ARG A 141 24.17 9.42 69.32
N ASP A 142 25.28 8.99 68.74
CA ASP A 142 26.48 8.59 69.46
C ASP A 142 27.10 9.78 70.21
N ALA A 143 27.15 10.96 69.59
CA ALA A 143 27.58 12.20 70.24
C ALA A 143 26.66 12.59 71.42
N LYS A 144 25.34 12.38 71.28
CA LYS A 144 24.39 12.60 72.39
C LYS A 144 24.54 11.56 73.50
N ALA A 145 24.86 10.30 73.16
CA ALA A 145 25.08 9.22 74.11
C ALA A 145 26.39 9.38 74.91
N LEU A 146 27.39 10.05 74.34
CA LEU A 146 28.62 10.45 75.05
C LEU A 146 28.36 11.53 76.14
N GLY A 147 27.13 12.05 76.26
CA GLY A 147 26.75 13.08 77.24
C GLY A 147 27.46 14.41 77.00
N PRO A 148 27.05 15.51 77.66
CA PRO A 148 27.85 16.74 77.63
C PRO A 148 29.22 16.39 78.20
N MET A 149 30.24 16.37 77.35
CA MET A 149 31.62 16.25 77.76
C MET A 149 31.89 17.44 78.67
N ASN A 150 31.88 17.20 79.98
CA ASN A 150 32.01 18.23 80.98
C ASN A 150 33.35 18.95 80.72
N PRO A 151 33.37 20.24 80.34
CA PRO A 151 34.62 20.94 80.02
C PRO A 151 35.57 21.00 81.23
N GLY A 152 35.11 20.65 82.44
CA GLY A 152 35.95 20.50 83.62
C GLY A 152 36.88 19.26 83.64
N SER A 153 36.63 18.22 82.82
CA SER A 153 37.44 16.99 82.84
C SER A 153 38.73 17.11 82.00
N MET A 154 38.70 17.87 80.91
CA MET A 154 39.90 18.05 80.07
C MET A 154 40.92 19.02 80.68
N VAL A 155 40.46 19.97 81.52
CA VAL A 155 41.33 20.93 82.23
C VAL A 155 42.10 20.28 83.39
N GLN A 156 41.60 19.19 83.98
CA GLN A 156 42.30 18.49 85.07
C GLN A 156 43.42 17.55 84.59
N THR A 157 43.39 17.12 83.31
CA THR A 157 44.41 16.21 82.77
C THR A 157 45.68 16.92 82.31
N TYR A 158 45.63 18.21 81.96
CA TYR A 158 46.85 18.99 81.66
C TYR A 158 47.55 19.55 82.92
N ALA A 159 46.81 19.85 83.99
CA ALA A 159 47.42 20.34 85.23
C ALA A 159 48.12 19.25 86.06
N SER A 160 47.64 17.99 85.98
CA SER A 160 48.19 16.87 86.76
C SER A 160 49.45 16.24 86.14
N VAL A 161 49.74 16.51 84.86
CA VAL A 161 50.99 16.08 84.20
C VAL A 161 52.12 17.09 84.41
N ALA A 162 51.82 18.38 84.62
CA ALA A 162 52.83 19.40 84.93
C ALA A 162 53.29 19.40 86.41
N ALA A 163 52.50 18.82 87.33
CA ALA A 163 52.81 18.79 88.76
C ALA A 163 53.52 17.50 89.25
N ARG A 164 53.75 16.49 88.39
CA ARG A 164 54.32 15.19 88.78
C ARG A 164 55.71 14.85 88.20
N GLY A 165 56.36 15.79 87.51
CA GLY A 165 57.67 15.56 86.86
C GLY A 165 58.82 16.48 87.27
N GLY A 166 58.64 17.36 88.27
CA GLY A 166 59.71 18.25 88.74
C GLY A 166 59.77 18.28 90.26
N LEU A 167 60.53 17.36 90.88
CA LEU A 167 61.22 17.51 92.17
C LEU A 167 61.91 16.19 92.58
N ALA A 168 63.21 16.11 92.29
CA ALA A 168 64.30 15.35 92.92
C ALA A 168 65.44 15.35 91.87
N ALA A 169 66.52 16.15 91.92
CA ALA A 169 67.44 16.43 93.04
C ALA A 169 67.89 15.15 93.75
#